data_AF-A0AAN6XYR8-F1
#
_entry.id   AF-A0AAN6XYR8-F1
#
_cell.length_a   1.000
_cell.length_b   1.000
_cell.length_c   1.000
_cell.angle_alpha   90.00
_cell.angle_beta   90.00
_cell.angle_gamma   90.00
#
_symmetry.space_group_name_H-M   'P 1'
#
loop_
_entity.id
_entity.type
_entity.pdbx_description
1 polymer ?
#
loop_
_entity_poly.entity_id
_entity_poly.type
_entity_poly.pdbx_seq_one_letter_code
_entity_poly.pdbx_strand_id
1 'polypeptide(L)'
;MLIITPRNQYPVLKRTHHVLDRILVAWSDQQLILGLATSVAVLALWCSFSTYHLNLIKQWLVFCSITHVNALLVHCDYFNKNHTLANSLRVGLIAVHTVLAGIIMFGYGQDTNEWSPTVGDRTPLQALPAPCFFQNATRSDTLEEVPGWKGTGLSATWLFGISTIKISFALISLAIDLKWRTARKGWLAWTLRLLALIVNLVLGVIVFVHTLMLRGYMVDFGWLADDSESEISYGQFVPILLAILVIFSACQSISGE
;
A
#
# COMPACT_ATOMS: atom_id res chain seq x y z
N MET A 1 -34.80 -47.69 -2.42
CA MET A 1 -34.79 -46.44 -1.64
C MET A 1 -33.82 -45.50 -2.34
N LEU A 2 -34.32 -44.61 -3.20
CA LEU A 2 -33.49 -43.64 -3.92
C LEU A 2 -33.11 -42.53 -2.94
N ILE A 3 -31.84 -42.44 -2.58
CA ILE A 3 -31.30 -41.32 -1.80
C ILE A 3 -31.13 -40.17 -2.80
N ILE A 4 -32.13 -39.30 -2.87
CA ILE A 4 -32.03 -38.01 -3.56
C ILE A 4 -31.13 -37.13 -2.69
N THR A 5 -29.85 -37.07 -3.01
CA THR A 5 -28.95 -36.06 -2.43
C THR A 5 -29.42 -34.68 -2.91
N PRO A 6 -29.64 -33.72 -2.00
CA PRO A 6 -30.09 -32.38 -2.39
C PRO A 6 -29.05 -31.75 -3.33
N ARG A 7 -29.52 -31.37 -4.51
CA ARG A 7 -28.73 -30.73 -5.57
C ARG A 7 -28.22 -29.39 -5.05
N ASN A 8 -26.93 -29.40 -4.72
CA ASN A 8 -26.03 -28.29 -4.42
C ASN A 8 -26.54 -26.91 -4.88
N GLN A 9 -27.14 -26.14 -3.97
CA GLN A 9 -27.81 -24.86 -4.26
C GLN A 9 -26.86 -23.64 -4.22
N TYR A 10 -25.55 -23.84 -4.12
CA TYR A 10 -24.56 -22.75 -4.04
C TYR A 10 -23.41 -22.80 -5.08
N PRO A 11 -23.62 -23.18 -6.36
CA PRO A 11 -22.53 -23.21 -7.33
C PRO A 11 -22.04 -21.80 -7.69
N VAL A 12 -22.95 -20.82 -7.76
CA VAL A 12 -22.61 -19.44 -8.16
C VAL A 12 -21.78 -18.74 -7.08
N LEU A 13 -22.21 -18.80 -5.81
CA LEU A 13 -21.48 -18.15 -4.71
C LEU A 13 -20.06 -18.72 -4.55
N LYS A 14 -19.92 -20.05 -4.67
CA LYS A 14 -18.62 -20.72 -4.61
C LYS A 14 -17.71 -20.33 -5.79
N ARG A 15 -18.29 -20.17 -6.99
CA ARG A 15 -17.57 -19.71 -8.18
C ARG A 15 -17.11 -18.26 -8.03
N THR A 16 -18.00 -17.36 -7.59
CA THR A 16 -17.67 -15.94 -7.36
C THR A 16 -16.56 -15.80 -6.32
N HIS A 17 -16.63 -16.53 -5.21
CA HIS A 17 -15.58 -16.54 -4.19
C HIS A 17 -14.21 -16.92 -4.79
N HIS A 18 -14.15 -18.04 -5.51
CA HIS A 18 -12.89 -18.51 -6.10
C HIS A 18 -12.30 -17.55 -7.15
N VAL A 19 -13.15 -16.84 -7.91
CA VAL A 19 -12.70 -15.81 -8.85
C VAL A 19 -12.16 -14.58 -8.11
N LEU A 20 -12.89 -14.08 -7.11
CA LEU A 20 -12.46 -12.95 -6.28
C LEU A 20 -11.16 -13.25 -5.54
N ASP A 21 -10.98 -14.50 -5.11
CA ASP A 21 -9.76 -14.93 -4.44
C ASP A 21 -8.54 -14.78 -5.35
N ARG A 22 -8.63 -15.30 -6.58
CA ARG A 22 -7.56 -15.21 -7.58
C ARG A 22 -7.24 -13.78 -7.95
N ILE A 23 -8.27 -12.96 -8.15
CA ILE A 23 -8.14 -11.52 -8.41
C ILE A 23 -7.38 -10.84 -7.29
N LEU A 24 -7.75 -11.10 -6.03
CA LEU A 24 -7.14 -10.47 -4.88
C LEU A 24 -5.68 -10.87 -4.72
N VAL A 25 -5.34 -12.15 -4.95
CA VAL A 25 -3.95 -12.62 -4.96
C VAL A 25 -3.15 -11.90 -6.06
N ALA A 26 -3.66 -11.91 -7.30
CA ALA A 26 -2.99 -11.32 -8.44
C ALA A 26 -2.80 -9.81 -8.27
N TRP A 27 -3.81 -9.09 -7.78
CA TRP A 27 -3.71 -7.66 -7.47
C TRP A 27 -2.62 -7.41 -6.43
N SER A 28 -2.60 -8.17 -5.33
CA SER A 28 -1.57 -8.02 -4.30
C SER A 28 -0.16 -8.31 -4.85
N ASP A 29 0.00 -9.26 -5.77
CA ASP A 29 1.32 -9.58 -6.34
C ASP A 29 1.80 -8.49 -7.31
N GLN A 30 0.90 -7.92 -8.09
CA GLN A 30 1.20 -6.77 -8.93
C GLN A 30 1.61 -5.55 -8.10
N GLN A 31 0.87 -5.27 -7.01
CA GLN A 31 1.20 -4.18 -6.09
C GLN A 31 2.53 -4.40 -5.37
N LEU A 32 2.91 -5.67 -5.13
CA LEU A 32 4.18 -6.01 -4.49
C LEU A 32 5.36 -5.70 -5.41
N ILE A 33 5.28 -6.18 -6.65
CA ILE A 33 6.33 -5.93 -7.66
C ILE A 33 6.42 -4.44 -7.95
N LEU A 34 5.28 -3.76 -8.11
CA LEU A 34 5.26 -2.31 -8.33
C LEU A 34 5.84 -1.55 -7.14
N GLY A 35 5.44 -1.88 -5.91
CA GLY A 35 5.97 -1.24 -4.69
C GLY A 35 7.49 -1.40 -4.58
N LEU A 36 8.03 -2.59 -4.90
CA LEU A 36 9.47 -2.85 -4.95
C LEU A 36 10.16 -2.04 -6.05
N ALA A 37 9.63 -2.06 -7.27
CA ALA A 37 10.19 -1.32 -8.41
C ALA A 37 10.18 0.19 -8.15
N THR A 38 9.08 0.74 -7.64
CA THR A 38 8.98 2.14 -7.22
C THR A 38 10.01 2.44 -6.13
N SER A 39 10.18 1.56 -5.15
CA SER A 39 11.16 1.78 -4.08
C SER A 39 12.59 1.84 -4.63
N VAL A 40 12.96 0.92 -5.53
CA VAL A 40 14.27 0.91 -6.17
C VAL A 40 14.47 2.17 -7.03
N ALA A 41 13.48 2.55 -7.83
CA ALA A 41 13.54 3.75 -8.67
C ALA A 41 13.73 5.02 -7.83
N VAL A 42 13.02 5.11 -6.69
CA VAL A 42 13.14 6.24 -5.74
C VAL A 42 14.52 6.30 -5.15
N LEU A 43 15.09 5.17 -4.71
CA LEU A 43 16.44 5.15 -4.16
C LEU A 43 17.50 5.50 -5.21
N ALA A 44 17.28 5.13 -6.48
CA ALA A 44 18.21 5.45 -7.58
C ALA A 44 18.11 6.91 -8.04
N LEU A 45 16.92 7.50 -8.04
CA LEU A 45 16.62 8.83 -8.58
C LEU A 45 16.21 9.82 -7.50
N TRP A 46 16.56 9.54 -6.24
CA TRP A 46 16.17 10.29 -5.05
C TRP A 46 16.42 11.80 -5.16
N CYS A 47 17.54 12.19 -5.77
CA CYS A 47 17.91 13.60 -5.91
C CYS A 47 17.03 14.37 -6.91
N SER A 48 16.30 13.68 -7.78
CA SER A 48 15.51 14.28 -8.85
C SER A 48 14.04 14.50 -8.45
N PHE A 49 13.59 13.92 -7.33
CA PHE A 49 12.21 14.05 -6.89
C PHE A 49 11.98 15.33 -6.10
N SER A 50 10.86 16.00 -6.36
CA SER A 50 10.37 17.03 -5.44
C SER A 50 9.77 16.39 -4.19
N THR A 51 9.64 17.16 -3.12
CA THR A 51 9.07 16.68 -1.86
C THR A 51 7.62 16.21 -2.03
N TYR A 52 6.84 16.87 -2.88
CA TYR A 52 5.50 16.44 -3.28
C TYR A 52 5.49 15.02 -3.85
N HIS A 53 6.35 14.74 -4.84
CA HIS A 53 6.45 13.41 -5.45
C HIS A 53 6.85 12.35 -4.43
N LEU A 54 7.82 12.66 -3.57
CA LEU A 54 8.24 11.75 -2.50
C LEU A 54 7.12 11.47 -1.50
N ASN A 55 6.30 12.46 -1.16
CA ASN A 55 5.13 12.26 -0.31
C ASN A 55 4.06 11.38 -0.95
N LEU A 56 3.78 11.56 -2.25
CA LEU A 56 2.89 10.67 -2.99
C LEU A 56 3.40 9.23 -3.00
N ILE A 57 4.69 9.06 -3.27
CA ILE A 57 5.37 7.75 -3.27
C ILE A 57 5.29 7.10 -1.89
N LYS A 58 5.56 7.85 -0.82
CA LYS A 58 5.42 7.37 0.55
C LYS A 58 4.00 6.84 0.80
N GLN A 59 2.97 7.61 0.45
CA GLN A 59 1.58 7.17 0.57
C GLN A 59 1.27 5.93 -0.29
N TRP A 60 1.81 5.87 -1.49
CA TRP A 60 1.69 4.70 -2.37
C TRP A 60 2.28 3.44 -1.75
N LEU A 61 3.46 3.51 -1.14
CA LEU A 61 4.08 2.36 -0.46
C LEU A 61 3.26 1.87 0.75
N VAL A 62 2.54 2.78 1.42
CA VAL A 62 1.57 2.42 2.47
C VAL A 62 0.37 1.68 1.85
N PHE A 63 -0.13 2.12 0.69
CA PHE A 63 -1.17 1.40 -0.05
C PHE A 63 -0.73 -0.02 -0.43
N CYS A 64 0.47 -0.19 -0.99
CA CYS A 64 1.01 -1.53 -1.28
C CYS A 64 1.00 -2.39 -0.01
N SER A 65 1.46 -1.83 1.12
CA SER A 65 1.45 -2.52 2.41
C SER A 65 0.04 -2.94 2.86
N ILE A 66 -0.97 -2.08 2.69
CA ILE A 66 -2.38 -2.41 2.98
C ILE A 66 -2.85 -3.59 2.13
N THR A 67 -2.50 -3.62 0.82
CA THR A 67 -2.90 -4.72 -0.05
C THR A 67 -2.28 -6.06 0.37
N HIS A 68 -1.02 -6.06 0.82
CA HIS A 68 -0.35 -7.26 1.31
C HIS A 68 -0.97 -7.77 2.61
N VAL A 69 -1.29 -6.87 3.55
CA VAL A 69 -1.97 -7.26 4.79
C VAL A 69 -3.35 -7.83 4.49
N ASN A 70 -4.13 -7.23 3.57
CA ASN A 70 -5.44 -7.76 3.18
C ASN A 70 -5.32 -9.15 2.54
N ALA A 71 -4.33 -9.36 1.65
CA ALA A 71 -4.08 -10.68 1.06
C ALA A 71 -3.70 -11.73 2.11
N LEU A 72 -2.86 -11.39 3.09
CA LEU A 72 -2.48 -12.30 4.19
C LEU A 72 -3.67 -12.65 5.10
N LEU A 73 -4.56 -11.70 5.37
CA LEU A 73 -5.71 -11.89 6.25
C LEU A 73 -6.86 -12.68 5.60
N VAL A 74 -7.04 -12.54 4.28
CA VAL A 74 -8.11 -13.23 3.53
C VAL A 74 -7.68 -14.63 3.08
N HIS A 75 -6.44 -14.79 2.59
CA HIS A 75 -6.01 -16.01 1.89
C HIS A 75 -5.23 -17.01 2.74
N CYS A 76 -5.70 -17.34 3.94
CA CYS A 76 -4.96 -18.26 4.80
C CYS A 76 -4.90 -19.69 4.24
N ASP A 77 -5.94 -20.14 3.52
CA ASP A 77 -5.95 -21.46 2.88
C ASP A 77 -5.00 -21.57 1.68
N TYR A 78 -4.67 -20.45 1.03
CA TYR A 78 -3.66 -20.41 -0.03
C TYR A 78 -2.28 -20.80 0.51
N PHE A 79 -2.00 -20.51 1.79
CA PHE A 79 -0.73 -20.79 2.43
C PHE A 79 -0.52 -22.27 2.83
N ASN A 80 -1.37 -23.18 2.35
CA ASN A 80 -1.31 -24.60 2.69
C ASN A 80 -0.05 -25.31 2.13
N LYS A 81 0.27 -26.45 2.75
CA LYS A 81 1.54 -27.18 2.74
C LYS A 81 2.14 -27.55 1.37
N ASN A 82 1.38 -27.50 0.28
CA ASN A 82 1.87 -27.86 -1.06
C ASN A 82 2.51 -26.70 -1.84
N HIS A 83 2.41 -25.46 -1.36
CA HIS A 83 2.94 -24.26 -2.02
C HIS A 83 3.99 -23.51 -1.18
N THR A 84 4.76 -24.23 -0.36
CA THR A 84 5.74 -23.64 0.59
C THR A 84 6.75 -22.71 -0.07
N LEU A 85 7.24 -23.02 -1.27
CA LEU A 85 8.20 -22.18 -1.98
C LEU A 85 7.60 -20.83 -2.40
N ALA A 86 6.43 -20.86 -3.06
CA ALA A 86 5.73 -19.64 -3.50
C ALA A 86 5.34 -18.76 -2.30
N ASN A 87 4.89 -19.39 -1.22
CA ASN A 87 4.52 -18.71 0.01
C ASN A 87 5.73 -18.04 0.69
N SER A 88 6.86 -18.75 0.77
CA SER A 88 8.09 -18.22 1.35
C SER A 88 8.65 -17.06 0.52
N LEU A 89 8.61 -17.18 -0.82
CA LEU A 89 8.99 -16.10 -1.73
C LEU A 89 8.13 -14.86 -1.50
N ARG A 90 6.80 -15.02 -1.41
CA ARG A 90 5.88 -13.89 -1.18
C ARG A 90 6.14 -13.19 0.15
N VAL A 91 6.29 -13.95 1.24
CA VAL A 91 6.61 -13.39 2.56
C VAL A 91 7.97 -12.67 2.52
N GLY A 92 8.97 -13.25 1.86
CA GLY A 92 10.28 -12.62 1.65
C GLY A 92 10.18 -11.30 0.90
N LEU A 93 9.42 -11.25 -0.20
CA LEU A 93 9.20 -10.03 -0.96
C LEU A 93 8.44 -8.96 -0.16
N ILE A 94 7.44 -9.33 0.65
CA ILE A 94 6.74 -8.40 1.56
C ILE A 94 7.72 -7.83 2.60
N ALA A 95 8.62 -8.66 3.13
CA ALA A 95 9.65 -8.21 4.06
C ALA A 95 10.63 -7.22 3.39
N VAL A 96 11.10 -7.53 2.18
CA VAL A 96 11.94 -6.61 1.40
C VAL A 96 11.22 -5.29 1.12
N HIS A 97 9.95 -5.35 0.70
CA HIS A 97 9.12 -4.15 0.51
C HIS A 97 9.03 -3.31 1.78
N THR A 98 8.80 -3.95 2.93
CA THR A 98 8.72 -3.26 4.23
C THR A 98 10.05 -2.57 4.57
N VAL A 99 11.19 -3.23 4.35
CA VAL A 99 12.52 -2.65 4.58
C VAL A 99 12.77 -1.45 3.66
N LEU A 100 12.55 -1.60 2.35
CA LEU A 100 12.75 -0.52 1.39
C LEU A 100 11.82 0.66 1.65
N ALA A 101 10.54 0.40 1.96
CA ALA A 101 9.60 1.44 2.35
C ALA A 101 10.07 2.15 3.63
N GLY A 102 10.64 1.44 4.60
CA GLY A 102 11.25 2.03 5.78
C GLY A 102 12.41 2.96 5.43
N ILE A 103 13.33 2.51 4.58
CA ILE A 103 14.45 3.34 4.11
C ILE A 103 13.93 4.61 3.44
N ILE A 104 12.88 4.56 2.63
CA ILE A 104 12.32 5.74 1.95
C ILE A 104 11.57 6.67 2.92
N MET A 105 10.81 6.09 3.85
CA MET A 105 10.05 6.85 4.86
C MET A 105 10.96 7.59 5.83
N PHE A 106 12.10 6.97 6.18
CA PHE A 106 13.12 7.51 7.08
C PHE A 106 14.38 8.01 6.35
N GLY A 107 14.28 8.26 5.05
CA GLY A 107 15.41 8.52 4.14
C GLY A 107 16.50 9.43 4.70
N TYR A 108 17.74 9.04 4.36
CA TYR A 108 19.02 9.54 4.87
C TYR A 108 19.06 11.05 5.10
N GLY A 109 19.36 11.44 6.33
CA GLY A 109 19.74 12.81 6.66
C GLY A 109 18.59 13.76 6.90
N GLN A 110 17.35 13.34 7.13
CA GLN A 110 16.37 14.28 7.74
C GLN A 110 16.97 14.77 9.07
N ASP A 111 17.31 16.05 9.18
CA ASP A 111 17.70 16.60 10.47
C ASP A 111 16.52 16.40 11.42
N THR A 112 16.75 15.89 12.62
CA THR A 112 15.69 15.66 13.61
C THR A 112 14.94 16.95 13.97
N ASN A 113 15.52 18.10 13.62
CA ASN A 113 14.95 19.42 13.81
C ASN A 113 14.29 20.02 12.53
N GLU A 114 14.59 19.49 11.33
CA GLU A 114 14.02 19.93 10.05
C GLU A 114 13.23 18.81 9.39
N TRP A 115 11.96 18.76 9.76
CA TRP A 115 10.94 17.91 9.17
C TRP A 115 10.73 18.19 7.67
N SER A 116 10.77 17.14 6.82
CA SER A 116 10.25 17.26 5.44
C SER A 116 8.77 17.61 5.53
N PRO A 117 8.28 18.59 4.74
CA PRO A 117 6.89 18.98 4.79
C PRO A 117 6.02 17.77 4.49
N THR A 118 5.19 17.40 5.45
CA THR A 118 4.23 16.32 5.32
C THR A 118 3.07 16.74 4.42
N VAL A 119 2.20 15.79 4.11
CA VAL A 119 0.98 16.07 3.35
C VAL A 119 0.03 17.02 4.08
N GLY A 120 0.11 17.07 5.41
CA GLY A 120 -0.60 18.09 6.16
C GLY A 120 -0.20 19.48 5.74
N ASP A 121 1.07 19.68 5.37
CA ASP A 121 1.78 20.94 5.52
C ASP A 121 1.30 22.06 4.65
N ARG A 122 0.74 21.75 3.48
CA ARG A 122 0.18 22.75 2.56
C ARG A 122 1.12 23.96 2.49
N THR A 123 2.41 23.68 2.34
CA THR A 123 3.47 24.67 2.29
C THR A 123 4.08 24.70 0.91
N PRO A 124 4.65 25.84 0.52
CA PRO A 124 5.41 25.90 -0.71
C PRO A 124 6.68 25.01 -0.70
N LEU A 125 7.09 24.54 0.47
CA LEU A 125 8.22 23.63 0.61
C LEU A 125 7.99 22.28 -0.12
N GLN A 126 6.75 21.94 -0.49
CA GLN A 126 6.43 20.72 -1.23
C GLN A 126 6.89 20.72 -2.69
N ALA A 127 7.07 21.88 -3.35
CA ALA A 127 7.58 21.92 -4.73
C ALA A 127 9.11 21.82 -4.79
N LEU A 128 9.80 22.06 -3.68
CA LEU A 128 11.25 22.04 -3.66
C LEU A 128 11.78 20.62 -3.88
N PRO A 129 12.98 20.49 -4.49
CA PRO A 129 13.69 19.22 -4.54
C PRO A 129 13.82 18.63 -3.13
N ALA A 130 13.51 17.35 -2.97
CA ALA A 130 13.63 16.69 -1.68
C ALA A 130 15.03 16.78 -1.06
N PRO A 131 16.14 16.81 -1.85
CA PRO A 131 17.47 17.06 -1.32
C PRO A 131 17.55 18.21 -0.33
N CYS A 132 16.81 19.30 -0.54
CA CYS A 132 16.82 20.51 0.30
C CYS A 132 16.44 20.29 1.78
N PHE A 133 15.88 19.13 2.15
CA PHE A 133 15.44 18.81 3.51
C PHE A 133 16.31 17.76 4.21
N PHE A 134 17.56 17.60 3.75
CA PHE A 134 18.54 16.71 4.36
C PHE A 134 19.73 17.46 4.96
N GLN A 135 20.43 16.81 5.89
CA GLN A 135 21.36 17.33 6.90
C GLN A 135 22.60 18.05 6.35
N ASN A 136 22.72 18.20 5.02
CA ASN A 136 23.82 18.87 4.33
C ASN A 136 23.34 19.65 3.09
N ALA A 137 22.04 19.84 2.92
CA ALA A 137 21.53 20.56 1.78
C ALA A 137 21.30 22.03 2.11
N THR A 138 21.67 22.90 1.18
CA THR A 138 21.50 24.34 1.31
C THR A 138 20.01 24.69 1.15
N ARG A 139 19.28 24.75 2.25
CA ARG A 139 18.00 25.47 2.30
C ARG A 139 18.30 26.96 2.17
N SER A 140 17.57 27.68 1.32
CA SER A 140 17.71 29.14 1.27
C SER A 140 17.09 29.75 2.53
N ASP A 141 17.85 30.56 3.26
CA ASP A 141 17.39 31.27 4.47
C ASP A 141 16.18 32.21 4.19
N THR A 142 15.87 32.47 2.92
CA THR A 142 14.73 33.30 2.51
C THR A 142 13.39 32.55 2.47
N LEU A 143 13.39 31.22 2.63
CA LEU A 143 12.19 30.39 2.69
C LEU A 143 11.69 30.27 4.13
N GLU A 144 11.04 31.32 4.61
CA GLU A 144 10.33 31.31 5.90
C GLU A 144 9.15 30.32 5.85
N GLU A 145 9.00 29.51 6.90
CA GLU A 145 7.80 28.71 7.12
C GLU A 145 6.61 29.66 7.35
N VAL A 146 5.45 29.33 6.78
CA VAL A 146 4.25 30.16 6.95
C VAL A 146 3.89 30.23 8.45
N PRO A 147 3.95 31.42 9.08
CA PRO A 147 3.78 31.53 10.52
C PRO A 147 2.37 31.14 10.95
N GLY A 148 2.27 30.24 11.93
CA GLY A 148 1.00 29.80 12.52
C GLY A 148 0.48 28.46 12.01
N TRP A 149 1.17 27.81 11.08
CA TRP A 149 0.76 26.51 10.57
C TRP A 149 1.44 25.37 11.33
N LYS A 150 0.67 24.63 12.16
CA LYS A 150 1.16 23.43 12.88
C LYS A 150 0.69 22.18 12.15
N GLY A 151 1.64 21.36 11.72
CA GLY A 151 1.37 20.07 11.09
C GLY A 151 0.58 19.10 11.91
N THR A 152 -0.72 18.97 11.60
CA THR A 152 -1.54 17.82 12.03
C THR A 152 -1.48 16.68 11.01
N GLY A 153 -0.47 16.67 10.13
CA GLY A 153 -0.30 15.66 9.09
C GLY A 153 0.16 14.30 9.64
N LEU A 154 -0.21 13.23 8.94
CA LEU A 154 0.30 11.89 9.18
C LEU A 154 1.81 11.86 8.91
N SER A 155 2.63 11.83 9.97
CA SER A 155 4.07 11.74 9.81
C SER A 155 4.45 10.42 9.11
N ALA A 156 5.50 10.48 8.28
CA ALA A 156 6.04 9.28 7.60
C ALA A 156 6.37 8.17 8.62
N THR A 157 6.93 8.56 9.78
CA THR A 157 7.21 7.68 10.92
C THR A 157 5.97 6.94 11.41
N TRP A 158 4.86 7.65 11.58
CA TRP A 158 3.60 7.06 12.04
C TRP A 158 3.02 6.10 11.00
N LEU A 159 3.01 6.50 9.73
CA LEU A 159 2.54 5.67 8.62
C LEU A 159 3.35 4.38 8.48
N PHE A 160 4.67 4.48 8.60
CA PHE A 160 5.56 3.33 8.57
C PHE A 160 5.35 2.42 9.78
N GLY A 161 5.30 2.99 10.98
CA GLY A 161 5.11 2.26 12.23
C GLY A 161 3.83 1.43 12.20
N ILE A 162 2.72 2.03 11.79
CA ILE A 162 1.44 1.33 11.63
C ILE A 162 1.51 0.26 10.53
N SER A 163 2.15 0.54 9.41
CA SER A 163 2.29 -0.46 8.33
C SER A 163 3.05 -1.70 8.83
N THR A 164 4.14 -1.51 9.58
CA THR A 164 4.95 -2.58 10.16
C THR A 164 4.19 -3.40 11.19
N ILE A 165 3.45 -2.73 12.10
CA ILE A 165 2.63 -3.40 13.12
C ILE A 165 1.58 -4.31 12.45
N LYS A 166 0.91 -3.81 11.42
CA LYS A 166 -0.16 -4.57 10.74
C LYS A 166 0.38 -5.77 9.94
N ILE A 167 1.50 -5.62 9.24
CA ILE A 167 2.16 -6.74 8.55
C ILE A 167 2.56 -7.80 9.58
N SER A 168 3.19 -7.40 10.68
CA SER A 168 3.57 -8.32 11.76
C SER A 168 2.35 -9.05 12.34
N PHE A 169 1.27 -8.32 12.61
CA PHE A 169 0.01 -8.90 13.09
C PHE A 169 -0.57 -9.92 12.10
N ALA A 170 -0.61 -9.61 10.81
CA ALA A 170 -1.14 -10.53 9.80
C ALA A 170 -0.27 -11.79 9.65
N LEU A 171 1.05 -11.66 9.70
CA LEU A 171 1.96 -12.82 9.70
C LEU A 171 1.77 -13.70 10.94
N ILE A 172 1.59 -13.10 12.12
CA ILE A 172 1.29 -13.85 13.35
C ILE A 172 -0.08 -14.54 13.24
N SER A 173 -1.11 -13.84 12.76
CA SER A 173 -2.45 -14.41 12.54
C SER A 173 -2.41 -15.62 11.58
N LEU A 174 -1.60 -15.52 10.51
CA LEU A 174 -1.38 -16.61 9.57
C LEU A 174 -0.64 -17.78 10.23
N ALA A 175 0.43 -17.51 10.98
CA ALA A 175 1.21 -18.55 11.66
C ALA A 175 0.38 -19.31 12.71
N ILE A 176 -0.48 -18.62 13.45
CA ILE A 176 -1.40 -19.25 14.41
C ILE A 176 -2.36 -20.19 13.69
N ASP A 177 -2.91 -19.77 12.56
CA ASP A 177 -3.89 -20.55 11.79
C ASP A 177 -3.28 -21.78 11.12
N LEU A 178 -2.07 -21.65 10.57
CA LEU A 178 -1.30 -22.78 10.05
C LEU A 178 -0.97 -23.81 11.14
N LYS A 179 -0.74 -23.36 12.37
CA LYS A 179 -0.39 -24.23 13.51
C LYS A 179 -1.61 -24.88 14.17
N TRP A 180 -2.72 -24.15 14.31
CA TRP A 180 -3.88 -24.54 15.15
C TRP A 180 -5.18 -24.64 14.35
N ARG A 181 -5.30 -25.66 13.49
CA ARG A 181 -6.52 -26.00 12.72
C ARG A 181 -7.72 -26.53 13.54
N THR A 182 -7.78 -26.31 14.86
CA THR A 182 -8.87 -26.87 15.70
C THR A 182 -10.12 -25.97 15.71
N ALA A 183 -11.28 -26.57 15.40
CA ALA A 183 -12.54 -25.88 15.09
C ALA A 183 -13.05 -24.85 16.13
N ARG A 184 -12.76 -25.03 17.43
CA ARG A 184 -13.31 -24.15 18.50
C ARG A 184 -12.59 -22.81 18.64
N LYS A 185 -11.36 -22.66 18.10
CA LYS A 185 -10.60 -21.40 18.12
C LYS A 185 -10.83 -20.55 16.86
N GLY A 186 -11.64 -21.02 15.91
CA GLY A 186 -11.90 -20.35 14.64
C GLY A 186 -12.59 -18.99 14.79
N TRP A 187 -13.62 -18.88 15.64
CA TRP A 187 -14.43 -17.64 15.70
C TRP A 187 -13.62 -16.42 16.18
N LEU A 188 -12.78 -16.57 17.22
CA LEU A 188 -11.94 -15.47 17.71
C LEU A 188 -10.88 -15.04 16.67
N ALA A 189 -10.29 -16.01 15.96
CA ALA A 189 -9.36 -15.70 14.88
C ALA A 189 -10.04 -14.93 13.74
N TRP A 190 -11.26 -15.34 13.37
CA TRP A 190 -12.07 -14.67 12.36
C TRP A 190 -12.48 -13.25 12.75
N THR A 191 -12.91 -13.03 13.99
CA THR A 191 -13.27 -11.68 14.46
C THR A 191 -12.06 -10.74 14.48
N LEU A 192 -10.91 -11.21 14.94
CA LEU A 192 -9.65 -10.45 14.91
C LEU A 192 -9.22 -10.10 13.49
N ARG A 193 -9.36 -11.02 12.54
CA ARG A 193 -9.07 -10.76 11.11
C ARG A 193 -10.01 -9.74 10.51
N LEU A 194 -11.31 -9.86 10.78
CA LEU A 194 -12.30 -8.92 10.29
C LEU A 194 -12.03 -7.50 10.83
N LEU A 195 -11.71 -7.38 12.11
CA LEU A 195 -11.33 -6.11 12.71
C LEU A 195 -10.07 -5.52 12.05
N ALA A 196 -9.05 -6.34 11.81
CA ALA A 196 -7.84 -5.89 11.12
C ALA A 196 -8.10 -5.44 9.68
N LEU A 197 -9.01 -6.11 8.96
CA LEU A 197 -9.46 -5.69 7.63
C LEU A 197 -10.17 -4.34 7.66
N ILE A 198 -11.05 -4.11 8.65
CA ILE A 198 -11.74 -2.83 8.84
C ILE A 198 -10.73 -1.71 9.11
N VAL A 199 -9.78 -1.95 10.02
CA VAL A 199 -8.71 -0.98 10.34
C VAL A 199 -7.86 -0.67 9.09
N ASN A 200 -7.54 -1.68 8.28
CA ASN A 200 -6.82 -1.49 7.01
C ASN A 200 -7.62 -0.66 6.01
N LEU A 201 -8.91 -0.93 5.88
CA LEU A 201 -9.79 -0.19 4.99
C LEU A 201 -9.87 1.28 5.39
N VAL A 202 -10.09 1.56 6.68
CA VAL A 202 -10.13 2.92 7.22
C VAL A 202 -8.81 3.63 6.96
N LEU A 203 -7.66 2.98 7.20
CA LEU A 203 -6.37 3.58 6.90
C LEU A 203 -6.21 3.86 5.40
N GLY A 204 -6.63 2.93 4.54
CA GLY A 204 -6.59 3.12 3.09
C GLY A 204 -7.39 4.36 2.66
N VAL A 205 -8.59 4.54 3.21
CA VAL A 205 -9.41 5.73 2.96
C VAL A 205 -8.72 7.00 3.46
N ILE A 206 -8.14 6.97 4.66
CA ILE A 206 -7.41 8.12 5.22
C ILE A 206 -6.23 8.51 4.32
N VAL A 207 -5.40 7.54 3.91
CA VAL A 207 -4.26 7.79 3.03
C VAL A 207 -4.75 8.32 1.68
N PHE A 208 -5.83 7.76 1.13
CA PHE A 208 -6.41 8.18 -0.15
C PHE A 208 -6.86 9.64 -0.11
N VAL A 209 -7.63 10.00 0.92
CA VAL A 209 -8.11 11.38 1.12
C VAL A 209 -6.93 12.33 1.26
N HIS A 210 -5.87 11.96 1.99
CA HIS A 210 -4.66 12.78 2.08
C HIS A 210 -3.98 12.95 0.72
N THR A 211 -3.89 11.90 -0.10
CA THR A 211 -3.35 11.99 -1.47
C THR A 211 -4.14 12.99 -2.31
N LEU A 212 -5.48 12.92 -2.25
CA LEU A 212 -6.34 13.84 -2.99
C LEU A 212 -6.22 15.28 -2.50
N MET A 213 -6.16 15.50 -1.18
CA MET A 213 -5.96 16.82 -0.59
C MET A 213 -4.61 17.42 -0.99
N LEU A 214 -3.54 16.62 -1.00
CA LEU A 214 -2.22 17.05 -1.44
C LEU A 214 -2.25 17.52 -2.89
N ARG A 215 -2.85 16.72 -3.77
CA ARG A 215 -2.98 17.04 -5.19
C ARG A 215 -3.81 18.31 -5.39
N GLY A 216 -4.95 18.41 -4.72
CA GLY A 216 -5.81 19.60 -4.80
C GLY A 216 -5.05 20.87 -4.41
N TYR A 217 -4.31 20.83 -3.30
CA TYR A 217 -3.45 21.93 -2.88
C TYR A 217 -2.42 22.32 -3.95
N MET A 218 -1.71 21.37 -4.54
CA MET A 218 -0.71 21.66 -5.58
C MET A 218 -1.32 22.25 -6.86
N VAL A 219 -2.55 21.85 -7.21
CA VAL A 219 -3.31 22.44 -8.32
C VAL A 219 -3.72 23.88 -8.01
N ASP A 220 -4.28 24.13 -6.82
CA ASP A 220 -4.80 25.44 -6.42
C ASP A 220 -3.71 26.53 -6.41
N PHE A 221 -2.45 26.15 -6.11
CA PHE A 221 -1.30 27.05 -6.13
C PHE A 221 -0.64 27.22 -7.52
N GLY A 222 -1.17 26.56 -8.54
CA GLY A 222 -0.67 26.65 -9.92
C GLY A 222 0.65 25.91 -10.15
N TRP A 223 1.04 25.00 -9.26
CA TRP A 223 2.32 24.28 -9.34
C TRP A 223 2.28 23.06 -10.25
N LEU A 224 1.07 22.64 -10.59
CA LEU A 224 0.79 21.62 -11.59
C LEU A 224 0.22 22.24 -12.88
N ALA A 225 0.36 23.57 -13.07
CA ALA A 225 -0.23 24.29 -14.21
C ALA A 225 0.55 24.10 -15.52
N ASP A 226 1.86 23.83 -15.48
CA ASP A 226 2.65 23.47 -16.66
C ASP A 226 2.51 21.97 -16.95
N ASP A 227 1.40 21.64 -17.62
CA ASP A 227 0.95 20.50 -18.43
C ASP A 227 1.75 19.18 -18.63
N SER A 228 2.85 18.88 -17.92
CA SER A 228 3.47 17.52 -18.00
C SER A 228 2.77 16.48 -17.13
N GLU A 229 1.94 16.90 -16.16
CA GLU A 229 1.17 16.01 -15.28
C GLU A 229 -0.35 15.94 -15.61
N SER A 230 -0.83 16.73 -16.58
CA SER A 230 -2.22 16.69 -17.09
C SER A 230 -2.41 15.62 -18.16
N GLU A 231 -1.35 15.28 -18.90
CA GLU A 231 -1.27 14.04 -19.68
C GLU A 231 -1.33 12.84 -18.73
N ILE A 232 -1.87 11.70 -19.19
CA ILE A 232 -1.93 10.46 -18.38
C ILE A 232 -0.50 10.10 -17.99
N SER A 233 -0.09 10.56 -16.81
CA SER A 233 1.29 10.43 -16.39
C SER A 233 1.60 8.95 -16.19
N TYR A 234 2.86 8.57 -16.28
CA TYR A 234 3.31 7.20 -16.00
C TYR A 234 2.75 6.68 -14.66
N GLY A 235 2.60 7.57 -13.67
CA GLY A 235 2.00 7.29 -12.36
C GLY A 235 0.50 6.99 -12.37
N GLN A 236 -0.26 7.42 -13.39
CA GLN A 236 -1.67 7.08 -13.58
C GLN A 236 -1.85 5.89 -14.52
N PHE A 237 -1.01 5.80 -15.56
CA PHE A 237 -1.04 4.73 -16.55
C PHE A 237 -0.79 3.36 -15.92
N VAL A 238 0.22 3.24 -15.05
CA VAL A 238 0.60 1.95 -14.45
C VAL A 238 -0.50 1.38 -13.56
N PRO A 239 -1.11 2.12 -12.61
CA PRO A 239 -2.25 1.62 -11.84
C PRO A 239 -3.47 1.24 -12.69
N ILE A 240 -3.75 2.00 -13.76
CA ILE A 240 -4.84 1.68 -14.70
C ILE A 240 -4.54 0.38 -15.45
N LEU A 241 -3.33 0.21 -15.97
CA LEU A 241 -2.90 -1.01 -16.65
C LEU A 241 -2.97 -2.23 -15.72
N LEU A 242 -2.52 -2.09 -14.47
CA LEU A 242 -2.62 -3.13 -13.46
C LEU A 242 -4.07 -3.48 -13.13
N ALA A 243 -4.95 -2.48 -12.98
CA ALA A 243 -6.38 -2.70 -12.79
C ALA A 243 -7.01 -3.45 -13.98
N ILE A 244 -6.63 -3.10 -15.23
CA ILE A 244 -7.07 -3.80 -16.45
C ILE A 244 -6.58 -5.25 -16.46
N LEU A 245 -5.32 -5.51 -16.09
CA LEU A 245 -4.77 -6.88 -16.01
C LEU A 245 -5.51 -7.73 -14.99
N VAL A 246 -5.92 -7.13 -13.87
CA VAL A 246 -6.76 -7.82 -12.87
C VAL A 246 -8.14 -8.15 -13.44
N ILE A 247 -8.78 -7.21 -14.13
CA ILE A 247 -10.08 -7.45 -14.79
C ILE A 247 -9.94 -8.54 -15.87
N PHE A 248 -8.86 -8.54 -16.65
CA PHE A 248 -8.62 -9.57 -17.65
C PHE A 248 -8.41 -10.95 -17.02
N SER A 249 -7.64 -11.02 -15.93
CA SER A 249 -7.46 -12.25 -15.15
C SER A 249 -8.79 -12.75 -14.54
N ALA A 250 -9.64 -11.83 -14.08
CA ALA A 250 -11.00 -12.12 -13.63
C ALA A 250 -11.83 -12.77 -14.74
N CYS A 251 -11.88 -12.14 -15.91
CA CYS A 251 -12.62 -12.60 -17.07
C CYS A 251 -12.13 -13.97 -17.57
N GLN A 252 -10.81 -14.16 -17.66
CA GLN A 252 -10.22 -15.45 -18.05
C GLN A 252 -10.54 -16.56 -17.05
N SER A 253 -10.58 -16.25 -15.75
CA SER A 253 -11.00 -17.22 -14.73
C SER A 253 -12.48 -17.57 -14.80
N ILE A 254 -13.31 -16.73 -15.43
CA ILE A 254 -14.73 -16.99 -15.67
C ILE A 254 -14.94 -17.76 -16.98
N SER A 255 -14.11 -17.51 -18.02
CA SER A 255 -14.26 -18.09 -19.36
C SER A 255 -13.48 -19.40 -19.60
N GLY A 256 -12.52 -19.75 -18.73
CA GLY A 256 -11.68 -20.95 -18.83
C GLY A 256 -12.33 -22.24 -18.30
N GLU A 257 -13.64 -22.21 -18.02
CA GLU A 257 -14.50 -23.37 -17.70
C GLU A 257 -15.68 -23.40 -18.68
#